data_AF-A0A177MR34-F1
#
_entry.id   AF-A0A177MR34-F1
#
_cell.length_a   1.000
_cell.length_b   1.000
_cell.length_c   1.000
_cell.angle_alpha   90.00
_cell.angle_beta   90.00
_cell.angle_gamma   90.00
#
_symmetry.space_group_name_H-M   'P 1'
#
loop_
_entity.id
_entity.type
_entity.pdbx_description
1 polymer ?
#
loop_
_entity_poly.entity_id
_entity_poly.type
_entity_poly.pdbx_seq_one_letter_code
_entity_poly.pdbx_strand_id
1 'polypeptide(L)'
;MTQKSKHITELMALANEVKPLIKALASEMAVVTTRMAELEVLGLIYAYEYWRKDSDGHPKYFYLLYPLKQGEPRRRNYIGCDPVRIEAARQGLARAKEYDALMVELSRFEGRAQSGLFAMKDGLRHLSNKSNQFY
;
A
#
# COMPACT_ATOMS: atom_id res chain seq x y z
N MET A 1 -31.20 -8.67 -35.28
CA MET A 1 -30.27 -9.70 -34.76
C MET A 1 -30.98 -10.50 -33.68
N THR A 2 -31.04 -11.82 -33.83
CA THR A 2 -31.64 -12.73 -32.84
C THR A 2 -30.80 -12.74 -31.56
N GLN A 3 -31.48 -12.63 -30.42
CA GLN A 3 -30.92 -12.43 -29.07
C GLN A 3 -29.85 -13.45 -28.66
N LYS A 4 -29.86 -14.66 -29.26
CA LYS A 4 -28.82 -15.69 -29.08
C LYS A 4 -27.40 -15.25 -29.48
N SER A 5 -27.24 -14.37 -30.47
CA SER A 5 -25.91 -13.85 -30.87
C SER A 5 -25.44 -12.65 -30.05
N LYS A 6 -26.39 -11.93 -29.42
CA LYS A 6 -26.11 -10.69 -28.67
C LYS A 6 -25.28 -10.97 -27.42
N HIS A 7 -25.68 -11.92 -26.58
CA HIS A 7 -24.95 -12.22 -25.34
C HIS A 7 -23.53 -12.71 -25.61
N ILE A 8 -23.30 -13.53 -26.64
CA ILE A 8 -21.95 -13.97 -27.01
C ILE A 8 -21.08 -12.79 -27.46
N THR A 9 -21.66 -11.85 -28.22
CA THR A 9 -20.95 -10.64 -28.66
C THR A 9 -20.57 -9.75 -27.46
N GLU A 10 -21.48 -9.53 -26.52
CA GLU A 10 -21.22 -8.79 -25.29
C GLU A 10 -20.15 -9.46 -24.42
N LEU A 11 -20.19 -10.80 -24.31
CA LEU A 11 -19.21 -11.56 -23.54
C LEU A 11 -17.80 -11.46 -24.13
N MET A 12 -17.68 -11.50 -25.46
CA MET A 12 -16.40 -11.27 -26.14
C MET A 12 -15.89 -9.82 -25.96
N ALA A 13 -16.79 -8.83 -26.01
CA ALA A 13 -16.43 -7.43 -25.76
C ALA A 13 -15.87 -7.24 -24.34
N LEU A 14 -16.57 -7.75 -23.33
CA LEU A 14 -16.11 -7.72 -21.94
C LEU A 14 -14.77 -8.43 -21.76
N ALA A 15 -14.58 -9.61 -22.37
CA ALA A 15 -13.31 -10.33 -22.30
C ALA A 15 -12.13 -9.51 -22.89
N ASN A 16 -12.39 -8.78 -23.98
CA ASN A 16 -11.41 -7.89 -24.60
C ASN A 16 -11.10 -6.65 -23.76
N GLU A 17 -12.09 -6.10 -23.05
CA GLU A 17 -11.92 -4.96 -22.14
C GLU A 17 -11.20 -5.33 -20.84
N VAL A 18 -11.42 -6.53 -20.32
CA VAL A 18 -10.79 -6.98 -19.06
C VAL A 18 -9.27 -7.11 -19.20
N LYS A 19 -8.77 -7.55 -20.36
CA LYS A 19 -7.33 -7.76 -20.58
C LYS A 19 -6.46 -6.52 -20.35
N PRO A 20 -6.73 -5.34 -20.98
CA PRO A 20 -5.97 -4.13 -20.70
C PRO A 20 -6.13 -3.65 -19.24
N LEU A 21 -7.29 -3.85 -18.62
CA LEU A 21 -7.51 -3.49 -17.21
C LEU A 21 -6.64 -4.31 -16.25
N ILE A 22 -6.48 -5.62 -16.49
CA ILE A 22 -5.56 -6.47 -15.72
C ILE A 22 -4.12 -5.98 -15.87
N LYS A 23 -3.70 -5.62 -17.09
CA LYS A 23 -2.35 -5.09 -17.33
C LYS A 23 -2.12 -3.76 -16.61
N ALA A 24 -3.11 -2.86 -16.66
CA ALA A 24 -3.03 -1.58 -15.96
C ALA A 24 -2.90 -1.80 -14.45
N LEU A 25 -3.72 -2.66 -13.86
CA LEU A 25 -3.66 -2.98 -12.43
C LEU A 25 -2.29 -3.57 -12.03
N ALA A 26 -1.75 -4.49 -12.83
CA ALA A 26 -0.42 -5.05 -12.59
C ALA A 26 0.69 -3.98 -12.65
N SER A 27 0.57 -3.03 -13.60
CA SER A 27 1.50 -1.91 -13.71
C SER A 27 1.40 -0.96 -12.51
N GLU A 28 0.18 -0.63 -12.06
CA GLU A 28 -0.06 0.19 -10.87
C GLU A 28 0.56 -0.45 -9.62
N MET A 29 0.36 -1.75 -9.42
CA MET A 29 0.97 -2.51 -8.33
C MET A 29 2.51 -2.51 -8.40
N ALA A 30 3.09 -2.65 -9.60
CA ALA A 30 4.54 -2.63 -9.78
C ALA A 30 5.15 -1.26 -9.44
N VAL A 31 4.49 -0.17 -9.81
CA VAL A 31 4.93 1.19 -9.47
C VAL A 31 4.92 1.40 -7.96
N VAL A 32 3.82 1.04 -7.29
CA VAL A 32 3.70 1.18 -5.84
C VAL A 32 4.74 0.34 -5.10
N THR A 33 4.91 -0.92 -5.48
CA THR A 33 5.89 -1.82 -4.82
C THR A 33 7.33 -1.37 -5.05
N THR A 34 7.66 -0.86 -6.24
CA THR A 34 8.99 -0.27 -6.52
C THR A 34 9.24 0.93 -5.61
N ARG A 35 8.26 1.84 -5.50
CA ARG A 35 8.39 3.02 -4.64
C ARG A 35 8.54 2.65 -3.17
N MET A 36 7.78 1.66 -2.69
CA MET A 36 7.90 1.15 -1.33
C MET A 36 9.32 0.63 -1.04
N ALA A 37 9.90 -0.16 -1.96
CA ALA A 37 11.26 -0.67 -1.82
C ALA A 37 12.32 0.45 -1.78
N GLU A 38 12.17 1.49 -2.61
CA GLU A 38 13.03 2.68 -2.56
C GLU A 38 12.98 3.38 -1.20
N LEU A 39 11.78 3.56 -0.65
CA LEU A 39 11.58 4.20 0.65
C LEU A 39 12.22 3.40 1.78
N GLU A 40 12.14 2.07 1.75
CA GLU A 40 12.79 1.18 2.71
C GLU A 40 14.32 1.31 2.66
N VAL A 41 14.91 1.33 1.47
CA VAL A 41 16.36 1.52 1.28
C VAL A 41 16.82 2.87 1.81
N LEU A 42 16.03 3.92 1.62
CA LEU A 42 16.30 5.26 2.17
C LEU A 42 16.10 5.33 3.69
N GLY A 43 15.52 4.31 4.31
CA GLY A 43 15.32 4.18 5.74
C GLY A 43 14.05 4.87 6.23
N LEU A 44 13.21 4.10 6.93
CA LEU A 44 11.95 4.57 7.51
C LEU A 44 12.13 4.84 9.01
N ILE A 45 11.52 5.94 9.51
CA ILE A 45 11.50 6.24 10.94
C ILE A 45 10.06 6.24 11.43
N TYR A 46 9.74 5.30 12.31
CA TYR A 46 8.44 5.20 12.97
C TYR A 46 8.50 5.78 14.38
N ALA A 47 8.46 7.11 14.49
CA ALA A 47 8.53 7.85 15.74
C ALA A 47 7.70 9.14 15.68
N TYR A 48 7.65 9.87 16.80
CA TYR A 48 7.05 11.20 16.88
C TYR A 48 8.14 12.24 17.17
N GLU A 49 7.98 13.43 16.60
CA GLU A 49 8.80 14.59 16.95
C GLU A 49 8.56 14.98 18.41
N TYR A 50 9.64 15.19 19.17
CA TYR A 50 9.55 15.72 20.52
C TYR A 50 10.65 16.74 20.78
N TRP A 51 10.26 17.95 21.19
CA TRP A 51 11.18 18.98 21.63
C TRP A 51 11.21 19.03 23.15
N ARG A 52 12.38 18.72 23.73
CA ARG A 52 12.62 18.99 25.14
C ARG A 52 12.80 20.50 25.30
N LYS A 53 12.03 21.07 26.21
CA LYS A 53 12.08 22.49 26.55
C LYS A 53 13.11 22.77 27.65
N ASP A 54 13.66 23.98 27.67
CA ASP A 54 14.45 24.49 28.79
C ASP A 54 13.57 24.99 29.94
N SER A 55 14.19 25.59 30.96
CA SER A 55 13.51 26.17 32.13
C SER A 55 12.52 27.27 31.77
N ASP A 56 12.77 27.98 30.68
CA ASP A 56 11.97 29.11 30.21
C ASP A 56 10.89 28.66 29.20
N GLY A 57 10.83 27.36 28.91
CA GLY A 57 9.84 26.75 28.03
C GLY A 57 10.21 26.77 26.54
N HIS A 58 11.42 27.21 26.18
CA HIS A 58 11.89 27.25 24.79
C HIS A 58 12.40 25.89 24.31
N PRO A 59 12.18 25.51 23.04
CA PRO A 59 12.73 24.27 22.48
C PRO A 59 14.26 24.25 22.55
N LYS A 60 14.82 23.32 23.33
CA LYS A 60 16.27 23.18 23.51
C LYS A 60 16.86 22.04 22.69
N TYR A 61 16.17 20.90 22.67
CA TYR A 61 16.69 19.66 22.09
C TYR A 61 15.62 18.84 21.39
N PHE A 62 15.91 18.39 20.18
CA PHE A 62 15.06 17.50 19.39
C PHE A 62 15.32 16.03 19.72
N TYR A 63 14.24 15.28 19.83
CA TYR A 63 14.22 13.84 20.04
C TYR A 63 13.20 13.19 19.10
N LEU A 64 13.49 11.94 18.74
CA LEU A 64 12.51 11.03 18.19
C LEU A 64 11.96 10.15 19.32
N LEU A 65 10.65 10.16 19.47
CA LEU A 65 9.94 9.42 20.49
C LEU A 65 9.20 8.24 19.87
N TYR A 66 9.69 7.03 20.08
CA TYR A 66 9.08 5.85 19.48
C TYR A 66 7.78 5.45 20.20
N PRO A 67 6.84 4.79 19.50
CA PRO A 67 5.68 4.18 20.13
C PRO A 67 6.08 3.25 21.27
N LEU A 68 5.27 3.19 22.32
CA LEU A 68 5.50 2.29 23.45
C LEU A 68 5.15 0.85 23.01
N LYS A 69 6.07 -0.08 23.25
CA LYS A 69 5.81 -1.52 23.11
C LYS A 69 5.52 -2.11 24.49
N GLN A 70 4.56 -3.01 24.58
CA GLN A 70 4.17 -3.63 25.85
C GLN A 70 5.37 -4.37 26.47
N GLY A 71 5.68 -4.07 27.72
CA GLY A 71 6.81 -4.66 28.44
C GLY A 71 8.19 -4.03 28.15
N GLU A 72 8.28 -3.06 27.24
CA GLU A 72 9.54 -2.36 26.93
C GLU A 72 9.53 -0.91 27.43
N PRO A 73 10.66 -0.39 27.94
CA PRO A 73 10.79 1.03 28.24
C PRO A 73 10.65 1.87 26.96
N ARG A 74 10.07 3.06 27.08
CA ARG A 74 9.87 3.93 25.91
C ARG A 74 11.21 4.36 25.32
N ARG A 75 11.49 3.91 24.08
CA ARG A 75 12.68 4.31 23.34
C ARG A 75 12.60 5.79 22.92
N ARG A 76 13.67 6.53 23.21
CA ARG A 76 13.89 7.91 22.76
C ARG A 76 15.24 7.98 22.08
N ASN A 77 15.32 8.58 20.89
CA ASN A 77 16.60 8.88 20.25
C ASN A 77 16.85 10.40 20.33
N TYR A 78 17.98 10.79 20.90
CA TYR A 78 18.41 12.18 20.95
C TYR A 78 19.03 12.59 19.61
N ILE A 79 18.52 13.66 19.00
CA ILE A 79 19.04 14.22 17.74
C ILE A 79 19.82 15.50 18.01
N GLY A 80 19.43 16.28 19.01
CA GLY A 80 20.08 17.55 19.38
C GLY A 80 19.42 18.75 18.73
N CYS A 81 20.20 19.78 18.41
CA CYS A 81 19.74 21.03 17.82
C CYS A 81 20.29 21.29 16.40
N ASP A 82 21.06 20.34 15.87
CA ASP A 82 21.64 20.45 14.53
C ASP A 82 20.53 20.37 13.46
N PRO A 83 20.32 21.44 12.66
CA PRO A 83 19.25 21.49 11.67
C PRO A 83 19.37 20.39 10.61
N VAL A 84 20.58 19.98 10.23
CA VAL A 84 20.80 18.95 9.21
C VAL A 84 20.33 17.59 9.72
N ARG A 85 20.66 17.27 10.99
CA ARG A 85 20.25 16.01 11.62
C ARG A 85 18.75 15.97 11.90
N ILE A 86 18.16 17.10 12.28
CA ILE A 86 16.70 17.23 12.46
C ILE A 86 15.99 17.00 11.13
N GLU A 87 16.46 17.62 10.05
CA GLU A 87 15.85 17.47 8.74
C GLU A 87 15.97 16.04 8.21
N ALA A 88 17.13 15.41 8.36
CA ALA A 88 17.29 13.98 8.02
C ALA A 88 16.30 13.08 8.79
N ALA A 89 16.07 13.36 10.07
CA ALA A 89 15.09 12.64 10.87
C ALA A 89 13.65 12.87 10.37
N ARG A 90 13.29 14.10 10.01
CA ARG A 90 11.99 14.46 9.44
C ARG A 90 11.74 13.77 8.11
N GLN A 91 12.74 13.70 7.25
CA GLN A 91 12.64 12.96 5.99
C GLN A 91 12.35 11.48 6.25
N GLY A 92 12.99 10.86 7.25
CA GLY A 92 12.69 9.49 7.65
C GLY A 92 11.25 9.29 8.15
N LEU A 93 10.70 10.26 8.90
CA LEU A 93 9.30 10.26 9.34
C LEU A 93 8.35 10.40 8.14
N ALA A 94 8.65 11.30 7.22
CA ALA A 94 7.86 11.54 6.02
C ALA A 94 7.82 10.29 5.11
N ARG A 95 8.97 9.64 4.92
CA ARG A 95 9.06 8.38 4.17
C ARG A 95 8.23 7.27 4.80
N ALA A 96 8.26 7.12 6.13
CA ALA A 96 7.45 6.14 6.83
C ALA A 96 5.94 6.39 6.61
N LYS A 97 5.50 7.65 6.65
CA LYS A 97 4.11 8.02 6.36
C LYS A 97 3.72 7.73 4.91
N GLU A 98 4.60 8.03 3.95
CA GLU A 98 4.38 7.72 2.54
C GLU A 98 4.28 6.21 2.33
N TYR A 99 5.19 5.44 2.93
CA TYR A 99 5.20 3.98 2.89
C TYR A 99 3.88 3.39 3.41
N ASP A 100 3.38 3.86 4.56
CA ASP A 100 2.12 3.37 5.13
C ASP A 100 0.92 3.68 4.21
N ALA A 101 0.91 4.84 3.56
CA ALA A 101 -0.13 5.19 2.60
C ALA A 101 -0.08 4.29 1.35
N LEU A 102 1.11 4.02 0.83
CA LEU A 102 1.34 3.12 -0.30
C LEU A 102 0.94 1.67 0.04
N MET A 103 1.19 1.21 1.27
CA MET A 103 0.78 -0.10 1.73
C MET A 103 -0.76 -0.25 1.73
N VAL A 104 -1.49 0.79 2.15
CA VAL A 104 -2.95 0.81 2.07
C VAL A 104 -3.43 0.78 0.61
N GLU A 105 -2.77 1.50 -0.28
CA GLU A 105 -3.09 1.51 -1.71
C GLU A 105 -2.84 0.16 -2.37
N LEU A 106 -1.70 -0.48 -2.08
CA LEU A 106 -1.37 -1.81 -2.55
C LEU A 106 -2.44 -2.83 -2.12
N SER A 107 -2.87 -2.78 -0.86
CA SER A 107 -3.93 -3.65 -0.34
C SER A 107 -5.26 -3.45 -1.09
N ARG A 108 -5.59 -2.22 -1.51
CA ARG A 108 -6.76 -1.95 -2.35
C ARG A 108 -6.62 -2.56 -3.75
N PHE A 109 -5.44 -2.49 -4.36
CA PHE A 109 -5.18 -3.14 -5.65
C PHE A 109 -5.29 -4.67 -5.55
N GLU A 110 -4.73 -5.27 -4.50
CA GLU A 110 -4.84 -6.71 -4.23
C GLU A 110 -6.30 -7.12 -4.05
N GLY A 111 -7.09 -6.36 -3.29
CA GLY A 111 -8.53 -6.60 -3.14
C GLY A 111 -9.27 -6.57 -4.49
N ARG A 112 -9.00 -5.57 -5.33
CA ARG A 112 -9.56 -5.48 -6.70
C ARG A 112 -9.14 -6.68 -7.56
N ALA A 113 -7.86 -7.06 -7.52
CA ALA A 113 -7.34 -8.20 -8.25
C ALA A 113 -8.01 -9.51 -7.80
N GLN A 114 -8.20 -9.71 -6.50
CA GLN A 114 -8.85 -10.88 -5.93
C GLN A 114 -10.33 -10.96 -6.35
N SER A 115 -11.07 -9.85 -6.27
CA SER A 115 -12.46 -9.81 -6.73
C SER A 115 -12.57 -10.09 -8.23
N GLY A 116 -11.69 -9.50 -9.06
CA GLY A 116 -11.63 -9.76 -10.49
C GLY A 116 -11.33 -11.23 -10.81
N LEU A 117 -10.35 -11.82 -10.12
CA LEU A 117 -9.99 -13.23 -10.26
C LEU A 117 -11.17 -14.15 -9.92
N PHE A 118 -11.89 -13.85 -8.83
CA PHE A 118 -13.08 -14.61 -8.44
C PHE A 118 -14.17 -14.56 -9.52
N ALA A 119 -14.49 -13.36 -10.01
CA ALA A 119 -15.49 -13.17 -11.06
C ALA A 119 -15.12 -13.89 -12.37
N MET A 120 -13.85 -13.85 -12.77
CA MET A 120 -13.38 -14.57 -13.96
C MET A 120 -13.44 -16.09 -13.79
N LYS A 121 -13.07 -16.61 -12.61
CA LYS A 121 -13.20 -18.05 -12.31
C LYS A 121 -14.66 -18.50 -12.36
N ASP A 122 -15.58 -17.69 -11.85
CA ASP A 122 -17.00 -17.99 -11.91
C ASP A 122 -17.54 -17.96 -13.36
N GLY A 123 -17.16 -16.94 -14.13
CA GLY A 123 -17.47 -16.87 -15.56
C GLY A 123 -16.94 -18.09 -16.33
N LEU A 124 -15.70 -18.51 -16.07
CA LEU A 124 -15.14 -19.73 -16.64
C LEU A 124 -15.94 -20.97 -16.28
N ARG A 125 -16.36 -21.11 -15.02
CA ARG A 125 -17.21 -22.23 -14.55
C ARG A 125 -18.53 -22.30 -15.32
N HIS A 126 -19.18 -21.16 -15.52
CA HIS A 126 -20.42 -21.07 -16.30
C HIS A 126 -20.23 -21.41 -17.78
N LEU A 127 -19.14 -20.96 -18.40
CA LEU A 127 -18.88 -21.18 -19.83
C LEU A 127 -18.33 -22.57 -20.13
N SER A 128 -17.56 -23.17 -19.22
CA SER A 128 -16.96 -24.48 -19.44
C SER A 128 -17.93 -25.64 -19.19
N ASN A 129 -19.17 -25.34 -18.77
CA ASN A 129 -20.19 -26.31 -18.38
C ASN A 129 -19.69 -27.38 -17.40
N LYS A 130 -18.66 -27.05 -16.61
CA LYS A 130 -18.13 -27.92 -15.55
C LYS A 130 -18.97 -27.67 -14.30
N SER A 131 -20.23 -28.08 -14.34
CA SER A 131 -20.96 -28.41 -13.12
C SER A 131 -20.20 -29.55 -12.43
N ASN A 132 -19.94 -29.42 -11.13
CA ASN A 132 -19.44 -30.51 -10.29
C ASN A 132 -20.16 -31.82 -10.64
N GLN A 133 -19.50 -32.69 -11.41
CA GLN A 133 -19.74 -34.12 -11.40
C GLN A 133 -18.87 -34.69 -10.27
N PHE A 134 -19.24 -34.38 -9.04
CA PHE A 134 -18.81 -35.16 -7.90
C PHE A 134 -20.09 -35.58 -7.19
N TYR A 135 -20.52 -36.80 -7.54
CA TYR A 135 -21.32 -37.66 -6.66
C TYR A 135 -20.50 -38.01 -5.43
#